data_AF-T1AES6-F1
#
_entry.id   AF-T1AES6-F1
#
_cell.length_a   1.000
_cell.length_b   1.000
_cell.length_c   1.000
_cell.angle_alpha   90.00
_cell.angle_beta   90.00
_cell.angle_gamma   90.00
#
_symmetry.space_group_name_H-M   'P 1'
#
loop_
_entity.id
_entity.type
_entity.pdbx_description
1 polymer ?
#
loop_
_entity_poly.entity_id
_entity_poly.type
_entity_poly.pdbx_seq_one_letter_code
_entity_poly.pdbx_strand_id
1 'polypeptide(L)'
;MRTELNSLLEAASFVPDRMVFPNAWCGHLPFAFWLIDTLKPDNFVELGTHTGNSYLTFCQAVKQVGSDTRCFAVDTWEGDEHAGYYGEEVYTTLSDYHQPRYAQF
;
A
#
# COMPACT_ATOMS: atom_id res chain seq x y z
N MET A 1 -8.02 6.48 25.53
CA MET A 1 -8.60 5.26 24.90
C MET A 1 -9.23 5.72 23.59
N ARG A 2 -8.73 5.25 22.44
CA ARG A 2 -9.30 5.63 21.13
C ARG A 2 -10.63 4.90 20.96
N THR A 3 -11.69 5.62 20.59
CA THR A 3 -13.01 5.03 20.38
C THR A 3 -13.08 4.40 18.98
N GLU A 4 -13.91 3.38 18.80
CA GLU A 4 -14.12 2.75 17.49
C GLU A 4 -14.59 3.75 16.43
N LEU A 5 -15.43 4.72 16.83
CA LEU A 5 -15.90 5.79 15.95
C LEU A 5 -14.75 6.68 15.45
N ASN A 6 -13.78 7.01 16.30
CA ASN A 6 -12.63 7.82 15.89
C ASN A 6 -11.75 7.05 14.90
N SER A 7 -11.54 5.75 15.14
CA SER A 7 -10.77 4.89 14.23
C SER A 7 -11.39 4.79 12.84
N LEU A 8 -12.72 4.64 12.77
CA LEU A 8 -13.46 4.61 11.51
C LEU A 8 -13.38 5.95 10.76
N LEU A 9 -13.55 7.07 11.46
CA LEU A 9 -13.51 8.40 10.85
C LEU A 9 -12.12 8.74 10.31
N GLU A 10 -11.07 8.38 11.03
CA GLU A 10 -9.69 8.56 10.59
C GLU A 10 -9.40 7.73 9.33
N ALA A 11 -9.83 6.46 9.31
CA ALA A 11 -9.72 5.60 8.13
C ALA A 11 -10.49 6.16 6.93
N ALA A 12 -11.76 6.55 7.12
CA ALA A 12 -12.60 7.08 6.05
C ALA A 12 -12.10 8.42 5.50
N SER A 13 -11.34 9.17 6.29
CA SER A 13 -10.74 10.45 5.90
C SER A 13 -9.36 10.29 5.28
N PHE A 14 -8.85 9.06 5.14
CA PHE A 14 -7.57 8.77 4.50
C PHE A 14 -7.59 9.20 3.03
N VAL A 15 -6.55 9.92 2.62
CA VAL A 15 -6.36 10.36 1.22
C VAL A 15 -5.09 9.71 0.68
N PRO A 16 -5.18 8.85 -0.36
CA PRO A 16 -4.01 8.22 -0.93
C PRO A 16 -3.18 9.23 -1.72
N ASP A 17 -1.85 9.19 -1.55
CA ASP A 17 -0.89 10.03 -2.28
C ASP A 17 -0.79 9.64 -3.77
N ARG A 18 -1.18 8.41 -4.10
CA ARG A 18 -1.13 7.86 -5.46
C ARG A 18 -2.28 6.90 -5.71
N MET A 19 -2.94 7.09 -6.85
CA MET A 19 -3.89 6.16 -7.43
C MET A 19 -3.63 6.08 -8.94
N VAL A 20 -3.43 4.88 -9.45
CA VAL A 20 -3.18 4.61 -10.88
C VAL A 20 -4.04 3.45 -11.36
N PHE A 21 -4.27 3.35 -12.66
CA PHE A 21 -4.93 2.15 -13.20
C PHE A 21 -4.04 0.91 -13.02
N PRO A 22 -4.59 -0.30 -12.78
CA PRO A 22 -6.01 -0.59 -12.54
C PRO A 22 -6.48 -0.29 -11.12
N ASN A 23 -7.79 -0.04 -11.00
CA ASN A 23 -8.41 0.45 -9.77
C ASN A 23 -8.86 -0.65 -8.79
N ALA A 24 -8.45 -1.92 -8.99
CA ALA A 24 -8.95 -3.06 -8.24
C ALA A 24 -8.87 -2.88 -6.71
N TRP A 25 -7.79 -2.24 -6.23
CA TRP A 25 -7.57 -1.97 -4.80
C TRP A 25 -7.98 -0.56 -4.35
N CYS A 26 -8.36 0.36 -5.25
CA CYS A 26 -8.60 1.75 -4.90
C CYS A 26 -9.76 1.93 -3.89
N GLY A 27 -10.75 1.04 -3.88
CA GLY A 27 -11.83 1.05 -2.89
C GLY A 27 -11.41 0.61 -1.48
N HIS A 28 -10.26 -0.07 -1.36
CA HIS A 28 -9.75 -0.65 -0.11
C HIS A 28 -8.64 0.16 0.55
N LEU A 29 -8.24 1.29 -0.03
CA LEU A 29 -7.13 2.10 0.50
C LEU A 29 -7.38 2.62 1.93
N PRO A 30 -8.61 3.08 2.29
CA PRO A 30 -8.96 3.37 3.69
C PRO A 30 -8.79 2.18 4.64
N PHE A 31 -9.09 0.97 4.16
CA PHE A 31 -8.92 -0.26 4.93
C PHE A 31 -7.44 -0.58 5.15
N ALA A 32 -6.58 -0.40 4.14
CA ALA A 32 -5.14 -0.58 4.29
C ALA A 32 -4.56 0.37 5.34
N PHE A 33 -4.96 1.65 5.34
CA PHE A 33 -4.58 2.60 6.39
C PHE A 33 -5.02 2.15 7.77
N TRP A 34 -6.31 1.82 7.91
CA TRP A 34 -6.88 1.36 9.17
C TRP A 34 -6.16 0.14 9.74
N LEU A 35 -5.79 -0.81 8.86
CA LEU A 35 -5.13 -2.05 9.25
C LEU A 35 -3.74 -1.79 9.86
N ILE A 36 -2.94 -0.92 9.24
CA ILE A 36 -1.63 -0.52 9.79
C ILE A 36 -1.78 0.24 11.09
N ASP A 37 -2.67 1.22 11.12
CA ASP A 37 -2.86 2.04 12.32
C ASP A 37 -3.34 1.19 13.52
N THR A 38 -4.19 0.20 13.26
CA THR A 38 -4.72 -0.71 14.29
C THR A 38 -3.69 -1.72 14.75
N LEU A 39 -3.02 -2.42 13.82
CA LEU A 39 -2.18 -3.57 14.15
C LEU A 39 -0.71 -3.22 14.38
N LYS A 40 -0.19 -2.17 13.72
CA LYS A 40 1.23 -1.78 13.73
C LYS A 40 2.18 -3.00 13.63
N PRO A 41 2.03 -3.84 12.59
CA PRO A 41 2.78 -5.10 12.53
C PRO A 41 4.27 -4.81 12.37
N ASP A 42 5.14 -5.71 12.84
CA ASP A 42 6.59 -5.58 12.60
C ASP A 42 6.93 -5.73 11.10
N ASN A 43 6.15 -6.53 10.38
CA ASN A 43 6.36 -6.84 8.97
C ASN A 43 5.02 -6.87 8.23
N PHE A 44 4.97 -6.17 7.10
CA PHE A 44 3.91 -6.23 6.12
C PHE A 44 4.46 -6.79 4.80
N VAL A 45 3.76 -7.77 4.22
CA VAL A 45 4.14 -8.38 2.95
C VAL A 45 2.94 -8.32 2.01
N GLU A 46 3.11 -7.65 0.88
CA GLU A 46 2.16 -7.66 -0.24
C GLU A 46 2.55 -8.75 -1.23
N LEU A 47 1.60 -9.59 -1.63
CA LEU A 47 1.77 -10.59 -2.68
C LEU A 47 0.93 -10.16 -3.89
N GLY A 48 1.57 -9.95 -5.03
CA GLY A 48 0.90 -9.40 -6.22
C GLY A 48 0.77 -7.88 -6.16
N THR A 49 1.91 -7.20 -6.09
CA THR A 49 2.00 -5.74 -5.93
C THR A 49 1.46 -4.98 -7.15
N HIS A 50 1.65 -5.52 -8.36
CA HIS A 50 1.23 -4.91 -9.63
C HIS A 50 1.62 -3.42 -9.73
N THR A 51 0.69 -2.53 -10.09
CA THR A 51 0.97 -1.08 -10.21
C THR A 51 1.09 -0.35 -8.87
N GLY A 52 0.93 -1.05 -7.74
CA GLY A 52 1.32 -0.57 -6.41
C GLY A 52 0.26 0.21 -5.64
N ASN A 53 -0.99 0.29 -6.08
CA ASN A 53 -2.04 1.02 -5.32
C ASN A 53 -2.18 0.52 -3.88
N SER A 54 -2.19 -0.80 -3.67
CA SER A 54 -2.26 -1.40 -2.34
C SER A 54 -0.97 -1.17 -1.56
N TYR A 55 0.14 -1.75 -2.03
CA TYR A 55 1.44 -1.69 -1.38
C TYR A 55 1.89 -0.27 -0.99
N LEU A 56 1.77 0.71 -1.90
CA LEU A 56 2.18 2.09 -1.61
C LEU A 56 1.26 2.78 -0.60
N THR A 57 -0.02 2.38 -0.54
CA THR A 57 -0.93 2.84 0.51
C THR A 57 -0.54 2.29 1.88
N PHE A 58 -0.13 1.02 1.96
CA PHE A 58 0.43 0.46 3.19
C PHE A 58 1.69 1.22 3.63
N CYS A 59 2.61 1.51 2.70
CA CYS A 59 3.79 2.32 2.99
C CYS A 59 3.43 3.74 3.48
N GLN A 60 2.47 4.39 2.81
CA GLN A 60 1.97 5.70 3.23
C GLN A 60 1.38 5.66 4.63
N ALA A 61 0.59 4.63 4.94
CA ALA A 61 -0.02 4.45 6.25
C ALA A 61 1.04 4.25 7.35
N VAL A 62 2.05 3.40 7.11
CA VAL A 62 3.18 3.19 8.04
C VAL A 62 3.87 4.52 8.34
N LYS A 63 4.16 5.31 7.29
CA LYS A 63 4.77 6.63 7.44
C LYS A 63 3.91 7.60 8.24
N GLN A 64 2.60 7.63 7.98
CA GLN A 64 1.67 8.57 8.62
C GLN A 64 1.38 8.21 10.08
N VAL A 65 1.30 6.91 10.39
CA VAL A 65 1.12 6.38 11.75
C VAL A 65 2.42 6.47 12.55
N GLY A 66 3.58 6.42 11.87
CA GLY A 66 4.90 6.41 12.51
C GLY A 66 5.21 5.07 13.17
N SER A 67 4.81 3.94 12.56
CA SER A 67 5.20 2.60 13.04
C SER A 67 6.56 2.18 12.47
N ASP A 68 7.25 1.29 13.18
CA ASP A 68 8.51 0.65 12.72
C ASP A 68 8.25 -0.54 11.78
N THR A 69 7.08 -0.56 11.13
CA THR A 69 6.68 -1.65 10.22
C THR A 69 7.59 -1.67 9.00
N ARG A 70 8.17 -2.85 8.71
CA ARG A 70 8.90 -3.10 7.47
C ARG A 70 7.96 -3.56 6.37
N CYS A 71 8.16 -3.09 5.14
CA CYS A 71 7.25 -3.31 4.03
C CYS A 71 7.95 -4.08 2.89
N PHE A 72 7.32 -5.16 2.44
CA PHE A 72 7.87 -5.98 1.35
C PHE A 72 6.83 -6.12 0.23
N ALA A 73 7.24 -5.76 -0.98
CA ALA A 73 6.49 -6.01 -2.21
C ALA A 73 7.03 -7.27 -2.89
N VAL A 74 6.21 -8.32 -3.02
CA VAL A 74 6.56 -9.56 -3.74
C VAL A 74 5.66 -9.70 -4.95
N ASP A 75 6.28 -9.75 -6.12
CA ASP A 75 5.60 -9.88 -7.41
C ASP A 75 6.54 -10.56 -8.41
N THR A 76 5.98 -11.19 -9.44
CA THR A 76 6.75 -11.71 -10.59
C THR A 76 7.18 -10.59 -11.53
N TRP A 77 6.44 -9.47 -11.51
CA TRP A 77 6.55 -8.33 -12.41
C TRP A 77 6.25 -8.63 -13.88
N GLU A 78 5.63 -9.79 -14.13
CA GLU A 78 5.23 -10.27 -15.47
C GLU A 78 3.71 -10.36 -15.60
N GLY A 79 2.98 -10.37 -14.47
CA GLY A 79 1.55 -10.60 -14.43
C GLY A 79 1.14 -12.07 -14.46
N ASP A 80 -0.16 -12.33 -14.51
CA ASP A 80 -0.75 -13.67 -14.54
C ASP A 80 -2.11 -13.67 -15.28
N GLU A 81 -2.81 -14.81 -15.30
CA GLU A 81 -4.12 -14.95 -15.96
C GLU A 81 -5.24 -14.10 -15.33
N HIS A 82 -5.09 -13.67 -14.08
CA HIS A 82 -6.09 -12.90 -13.34
C HIS A 82 -5.81 -11.38 -13.41
N ALA A 83 -4.55 -10.96 -13.34
CA ALA A 83 -4.11 -9.58 -13.41
C ALA A 83 -3.87 -9.10 -14.85
N GLY A 84 -3.74 -10.03 -15.79
CA GLY A 84 -3.20 -9.77 -17.12
C GLY A 84 -1.67 -9.70 -17.09
N TYR A 85 -1.05 -9.90 -18.25
CA TYR A 85 0.40 -9.76 -18.42
C TYR A 85 0.78 -8.30 -18.66
N TYR A 86 1.90 -7.89 -18.10
CA TYR A 86 2.43 -6.53 -18.22
C TYR A 86 3.96 -6.56 -18.27
N GLY A 87 4.57 -5.46 -18.72
CA GLY A 87 6.02 -5.39 -18.85
C GLY A 87 6.73 -4.79 -17.63
N GLU A 88 8.06 -4.78 -17.73
CA GLU A 88 8.99 -4.24 -16.72
C GLU A 88 8.71 -2.78 -16.35
N GLU A 89 7.96 -2.03 -17.18
CA GLU A 89 7.50 -0.68 -16.89
C GLU A 89 6.73 -0.58 -15.58
N VAL A 90 6.01 -1.64 -15.17
CA VAL A 90 5.28 -1.69 -13.90
C VAL A 90 6.24 -1.63 -12.72
N TYR A 91 7.27 -2.49 -12.73
CA TYR A 91 8.30 -2.51 -11.68
C TYR A 91 9.06 -1.19 -11.62
N THR A 92 9.56 -0.72 -12.77
CA THR A 92 10.39 0.51 -12.83
C THR A 92 9.60 1.73 -12.36
N THR A 93 8.36 1.91 -12.84
CA THR A 93 7.48 3.02 -12.39
C THR A 93 7.21 2.97 -10.89
N LEU A 94 6.97 1.78 -10.35
CA LEU A 94 6.73 1.60 -8.93
C LEU A 94 7.99 1.89 -8.10
N SER A 95 9.14 1.35 -8.51
CA SER A 95 10.43 1.55 -7.86
C SER A 95 10.82 3.03 -7.84
N ASP A 96 10.68 3.74 -8.96
CA ASP A 96 10.97 5.17 -9.07
C ASP A 96 10.09 6.02 -8.15
N TYR A 97 8.85 5.61 -7.91
CA TYR A 97 7.98 6.26 -6.93
C TYR A 97 8.39 5.92 -5.49
N HIS A 98 8.69 4.65 -5.23
CA HIS A 98 8.98 4.08 -3.92
C HIS A 98 10.30 4.57 -3.34
N GLN A 99 11.41 4.43 -4.08
CA GLN A 99 12.76 4.69 -3.61
C GLN A 99 12.93 6.04 -2.90
N PRO A 100 12.53 7.19 -3.48
CA PRO A 100 12.71 8.48 -2.80
C PRO A 100 11.78 8.70 -1.59
N ARG A 101 10.75 7.87 -1.39
CA ARG A 101 9.71 8.08 -0.36
C ARG A 101 9.77 7.10 0.78
N TYR A 102 10.14 5.86 0.47
CA TYR A 102 9.86 4.67 1.26
C TYR A 102 11.04 3.69 1.31
N ALA A 103 12.23 4.02 0.78
CA ALA A 103 13.42 3.13 0.80
C ALA A 103 13.91 2.72 2.19
N GLN A 104 13.41 3.36 3.25
CA GLN A 104 13.73 3.05 4.64
C GLN A 104 12.82 1.96 5.25
N PHE A 105 11.75 1.59 4.55
CA PHE A 105 10.76 0.60 4.99
C PHE A 105 11.10 -0.80 4.46
#